data_AF-A0A8S2YC56-F1
#
_entry.id   AF-A0A8S2YC56-F1
#
_cell.length_a   1.000
_cell.length_b   1.000
_cell.length_c   1.000
_cell.angle_alpha   90.00
_cell.angle_beta   90.00
_cell.angle_gamma   90.00
#
_symmetry.space_group_name_H-M   'P 1'
#
loop_
_entity.id
_entity.type
_entity.pdbx_description
1 polymer ?
#
loop_
_entity_poly.entity_id
_entity_poly.type
_entity_poly.pdbx_seq_one_letter_code
_entity_poly.pdbx_strand_id
1 'polypeptide(L)'
;LQLFYDVSITNVFSKVSCNIVRSCSPLDCQLSLYESDRYFCEPDPDWNERKNVYNMQNRRNLLKTTHSLFFLTNWEPNFHCTFERRLGHIGDGGKWVCDPYRLQNKTSCLVYSAGSNGEFSFEQDLKSLLPNCEIYTFDRGIYNCPINICTYRQALIGNGIDNGTKTIEMLMRELNHQERELDILKMDIEGSEYSLFMQMFNSTSTNEVYPRQILFEIHIGQRADHITHQIFDDLRISNSFIT
;
A
#
# COMPACT_ATOMS: atom_id res chain seq x y z
N LEU A 1 4.43 7.47 22.78
CA LEU A 1 4.76 6.33 21.91
C LEU A 1 4.50 6.79 20.48
N GLN A 2 5.47 6.63 19.60
CA GLN A 2 5.19 6.54 18.16
C GLN A 2 4.63 5.13 17.97
N LEU A 3 3.41 5.02 17.46
CA LEU A 3 2.71 3.74 17.31
C LEU A 3 2.79 3.31 15.85
N PHE A 4 3.88 2.61 15.55
CA PHE A 4 4.14 2.02 14.25
C PHE A 4 3.08 0.97 13.94
N TYR A 5 2.30 1.21 12.89
CA TYR A 5 1.32 0.27 12.36
C TYR A 5 1.65 0.00 10.89
N ASP A 6 2.56 -0.95 10.64
CA ASP A 6 2.77 -1.51 9.29
C ASP A 6 1.50 -2.29 8.88
N VAL A 7 0.57 -1.62 8.20
CA VAL A 7 -0.61 -2.27 7.62
C VAL A 7 -0.47 -2.25 6.10
N SER A 8 -0.16 -3.42 5.53
CA SER A 8 -0.17 -3.61 4.08
C SER A 8 -1.62 -3.76 3.59
N ILE A 9 -2.18 -2.73 2.96
CA ILE A 9 -3.50 -2.82 2.32
C ILE A 9 -3.31 -3.19 0.86
N THR A 10 -3.83 -4.34 0.46
CA THR A 10 -4.01 -4.68 -0.94
C THR A 10 -5.36 -4.17 -1.42
N ASN A 11 -5.40 -2.96 -1.99
CA ASN A 11 -6.60 -2.47 -2.66
C ASN A 11 -6.81 -3.22 -3.97
N VAL A 12 -8.01 -3.78 -4.17
CA VAL A 12 -8.37 -4.48 -5.40
C VAL A 12 -9.57 -3.80 -6.04
N PHE A 13 -9.34 -2.81 -6.93
CA PHE A 13 -10.35 -2.35 -7.89
C PHE A 13 -9.82 -1.62 -9.13
N SER A 14 -10.24 -2.12 -10.29
CA SER A 14 -10.47 -1.44 -11.58
C SER A 14 -9.26 -0.77 -12.27
N LYS A 15 -9.09 -0.83 -13.59
CA LYS A 15 -9.90 -1.40 -14.69
C LYS A 15 -9.04 -2.33 -15.54
N VAL A 16 -9.58 -3.49 -15.92
CA VAL A 16 -8.88 -4.43 -16.80
C VAL A 16 -8.80 -3.91 -18.24
N SER A 17 -7.57 -3.71 -18.73
CA SER A 17 -7.19 -4.06 -20.10
C SER A 17 -6.11 -5.13 -20.06
N CYS A 18 -6.24 -6.15 -20.90
CA CYS A 18 -5.57 -7.44 -20.71
C CYS A 18 -4.25 -7.53 -21.49
N ASN A 19 -3.15 -7.90 -20.80
CA ASN A 19 -1.96 -8.52 -21.41
C ASN A 19 -1.27 -9.49 -20.43
N ILE A 20 -0.37 -10.34 -20.95
CA ILE A 20 -0.08 -11.74 -20.49
C ILE A 20 1.46 -12.01 -20.51
N VAL A 21 2.09 -13.04 -19.91
CA VAL A 21 1.68 -14.32 -19.27
C VAL A 21 2.69 -14.71 -18.16
N ARG A 22 2.31 -15.53 -17.16
CA ARG A 22 3.09 -16.76 -16.79
C ARG A 22 2.23 -17.83 -16.10
N SER A 23 2.66 -19.09 -16.19
CA SER A 23 1.79 -20.27 -16.22
C SER A 23 1.41 -20.87 -14.86
N CYS A 24 0.12 -20.83 -14.56
CA CYS A 24 -0.60 -21.94 -13.93
C CYS A 24 -1.59 -22.53 -14.96
N SER A 25 -2.18 -23.69 -14.66
CA SER A 25 -3.33 -24.21 -15.42
C SER A 25 -4.45 -23.15 -15.44
N PRO A 26 -4.91 -22.66 -16.61
CA PRO A 26 -5.92 -21.60 -16.66
C PRO A 26 -7.31 -22.00 -16.14
N LEU A 27 -7.52 -23.26 -15.75
CA LEU A 27 -8.77 -23.76 -15.20
C LEU A 27 -8.90 -23.57 -13.70
N ASP A 28 -7.79 -23.46 -12.96
CA ASP A 28 -7.81 -23.69 -11.52
C ASP A 28 -7.75 -22.42 -10.65
N CYS A 29 -7.42 -21.25 -11.20
CA CYS A 29 -7.29 -19.99 -10.44
C CYS A 29 -8.11 -18.82 -11.03
N GLN A 30 -9.24 -19.10 -11.68
CA GLN A 30 -10.03 -18.06 -12.34
C GLN A 30 -10.70 -17.12 -11.35
N LEU A 31 -11.16 -17.64 -10.20
CA LEU A 31 -11.81 -16.86 -9.16
C LEU A 31 -10.82 -15.89 -8.52
N SER A 32 -9.64 -16.37 -8.13
CA SER A 32 -8.59 -15.54 -7.54
C SER A 32 -8.06 -14.50 -8.52
N LEU A 33 -7.85 -14.84 -9.80
CA LEU A 33 -7.45 -13.86 -10.82
C LEU A 33 -8.50 -12.77 -11.06
N TYR A 34 -9.79 -13.08 -10.97
CA TYR A 34 -10.87 -12.10 -11.12
C TYR A 34 -10.99 -11.21 -9.87
N GLU A 35 -11.08 -11.82 -8.68
CA GLU A 35 -11.32 -11.13 -7.41
C GLU A 35 -10.07 -10.47 -6.79
N SER A 36 -8.89 -10.61 -7.41
CA SER A 36 -7.65 -9.92 -7.02
C SER A 36 -7.10 -8.94 -8.06
N ASP A 37 -7.89 -8.63 -9.10
CA ASP A 37 -7.45 -7.91 -10.30
C ASP A 37 -6.12 -8.45 -10.87
N ARG A 38 -6.04 -9.78 -10.99
CA ARG A 38 -4.89 -10.57 -11.46
C ARG A 38 -3.64 -10.51 -10.58
N TYR A 39 -3.73 -10.05 -9.33
CA TYR A 39 -2.58 -10.05 -8.42
C TYR A 39 -2.25 -11.46 -7.93
N PHE A 40 -3.29 -12.19 -7.51
CA PHE A 40 -3.23 -13.57 -7.06
C PHE A 40 -3.71 -14.53 -8.16
N CYS A 41 -2.98 -15.62 -8.34
CA CYS A 41 -3.45 -16.84 -8.97
C CYS A 41 -3.18 -17.94 -7.94
N GLU A 42 -4.23 -18.30 -7.25
CA GLU A 42 -4.32 -19.29 -6.18
C GLU A 42 -5.48 -20.24 -6.55
N PRO A 43 -5.37 -21.56 -6.32
CA PRO A 43 -6.44 -22.49 -6.66
C PRO A 43 -7.78 -22.04 -6.08
N ASP A 44 -8.86 -22.12 -6.87
CA ASP A 44 -10.19 -21.65 -6.45
C ASP A 44 -10.66 -22.27 -5.10
N PRO A 45 -10.36 -23.54 -4.75
CA PRO A 45 -10.62 -24.05 -3.40
C PRO A 45 -9.85 -23.32 -2.29
N ASP A 46 -8.56 -23.05 -2.50
CA ASP A 46 -7.68 -22.37 -1.55
C ASP A 46 -8.11 -20.89 -1.40
N TRP A 47 -8.46 -20.24 -2.51
CA TRP A 47 -8.97 -18.87 -2.53
C TRP A 47 -10.31 -18.74 -1.79
N ASN A 48 -11.21 -19.73 -1.92
CA ASN A 48 -12.44 -19.76 -1.13
C ASN A 48 -12.16 -19.93 0.37
N GLU A 49 -11.17 -20.74 0.75
CA GLU A 49 -10.78 -20.88 2.17
C GLU A 49 -10.11 -19.61 2.70
N ARG A 50 -9.29 -18.94 1.90
CA ARG A 50 -8.78 -17.59 2.18
C ARG A 50 -9.92 -16.60 2.42
N LYS A 51 -10.99 -16.62 1.61
CA LYS A 51 -12.19 -15.80 1.85
C LYS A 51 -12.94 -16.19 3.13
N ASN A 52 -13.01 -17.48 3.49
CA ASN A 52 -13.58 -17.92 4.77
C ASN A 52 -12.81 -17.36 5.97
N VAL A 53 -11.48 -17.47 5.93
CA VAL A 53 -10.56 -16.98 6.96
C VAL A 53 -10.64 -15.45 7.06
N TYR A 54 -10.54 -14.74 5.93
CA TYR A 54 -10.73 -13.29 5.84
C TYR A 54 -12.06 -12.86 6.49
N ASN A 55 -13.18 -13.49 6.14
CA ASN A 55 -14.50 -13.13 6.66
C ASN A 55 -14.60 -13.38 8.17
N MET A 56 -13.96 -14.43 8.69
CA MET A 56 -13.95 -14.72 10.12
C MET A 56 -13.11 -13.72 10.91
N GLN A 57 -11.92 -13.36 10.42
CA GLN A 57 -11.01 -12.40 11.06
C GLN A 57 -11.55 -10.97 10.95
N ASN A 58 -12.04 -10.56 9.77
CA ASN A 58 -12.63 -9.24 9.57
C ASN A 58 -13.81 -9.00 10.54
N ARG A 59 -14.67 -10.00 10.77
CA ARG A 59 -15.76 -9.92 11.78
C ARG A 59 -15.25 -9.69 13.21
N ARG A 60 -14.09 -10.22 13.58
CA ARG A 60 -13.46 -9.94 14.89
C ARG A 60 -12.82 -8.56 14.89
N ASN A 61 -12.20 -8.16 13.77
CA ASN A 61 -11.70 -6.80 13.60
C ASN A 61 -12.80 -5.75 13.73
N LEU A 62 -14.08 -6.03 13.39
CA LEU A 62 -15.23 -5.11 13.58
C LEU A 62 -15.53 -4.76 15.06
N LEU A 63 -14.87 -5.37 16.05
CA LEU A 63 -15.07 -5.05 17.47
C LEU A 63 -14.73 -3.58 17.77
N LYS A 64 -15.75 -2.80 18.13
CA LYS A 64 -15.58 -1.40 18.56
C LYS A 64 -15.09 -1.32 20.00
N THR A 65 -14.11 -0.46 20.22
CA THR A 65 -13.42 -0.20 21.49
C THR A 65 -13.13 1.29 21.60
N THR A 66 -12.83 1.78 22.80
CA THR A 66 -12.34 3.15 23.02
C THR A 66 -10.85 3.22 23.34
N HIS A 67 -10.20 2.07 23.58
CA HIS A 67 -8.76 2.01 23.90
C HIS A 67 -7.92 1.91 22.62
N SER A 68 -7.08 2.90 22.34
CA SER A 68 -6.17 2.90 21.18
C SER A 68 -5.18 1.73 21.19
N LEU A 69 -4.66 1.37 22.37
CA LEU A 69 -3.76 0.23 22.56
C LEU A 69 -4.39 -1.14 22.23
N PHE A 70 -5.73 -1.21 22.05
CA PHE A 70 -6.42 -2.43 21.62
C PHE A 70 -5.87 -2.94 20.29
N PHE A 71 -5.71 -2.08 19.29
CA PHE A 71 -5.32 -2.50 17.94
C PHE A 71 -3.92 -3.11 17.89
N LEU A 72 -2.99 -2.66 18.75
CA LEU A 72 -1.63 -3.22 18.86
C LEU A 72 -1.59 -4.71 19.23
N THR A 73 -2.67 -5.24 19.81
CA THR A 73 -2.71 -6.60 20.37
C THR A 73 -3.94 -7.41 19.95
N ASN A 74 -4.95 -6.78 19.34
CA ASN A 74 -6.24 -7.40 18.99
C ASN A 74 -6.65 -7.19 17.52
N TRP A 75 -5.84 -6.50 16.70
CA TRP A 75 -6.08 -6.44 15.26
C TRP A 75 -5.54 -7.73 14.61
N GLU A 76 -6.44 -8.53 14.03
CA GLU A 76 -6.07 -9.73 13.30
C GLU A 76 -5.73 -9.37 11.83
N PRO A 77 -4.69 -9.96 11.23
CA PRO A 77 -4.48 -9.82 9.79
C PRO A 77 -5.68 -10.45 9.07
N ASN A 78 -6.39 -9.68 8.25
CA ASN A 78 -7.54 -10.17 7.47
C ASN A 78 -7.09 -10.78 6.12
N PHE A 79 -5.98 -10.29 5.56
CA PHE A 79 -5.32 -10.88 4.39
C PHE A 79 -3.85 -11.17 4.73
N HIS A 80 -3.35 -12.35 4.34
CA HIS A 80 -1.97 -12.78 4.57
C HIS A 80 -1.27 -13.08 3.23
N CYS A 81 0.00 -12.72 3.10
CA CYS A 81 0.78 -12.94 1.88
C CYS A 81 1.69 -14.17 2.05
N THR A 82 1.68 -15.08 1.09
CA THR A 82 2.43 -16.35 1.18
C THR A 82 3.94 -16.13 1.21
N PHE A 83 4.42 -15.06 0.57
CA PHE A 83 5.82 -14.68 0.47
C PHE A 83 6.02 -13.21 0.83
N GLU A 84 5.47 -12.79 1.98
CA GLU A 84 5.78 -11.48 2.56
C GLU A 84 7.29 -11.32 2.79
N ARG A 85 7.81 -10.12 2.55
CA ARG A 85 9.23 -9.82 2.75
C ARG A 85 9.42 -8.41 3.28
N ARG A 86 10.18 -8.30 4.37
CA ARG A 86 10.68 -7.03 4.87
C ARG A 86 11.86 -6.56 4.01
N LEU A 87 11.85 -5.30 3.60
CA LEU A 87 12.88 -4.66 2.79
C LEU A 87 13.35 -3.38 3.49
N GLY A 88 14.65 -3.10 3.43
CA GLY A 88 15.28 -1.99 4.15
C GLY A 88 15.76 -2.35 5.56
N HIS A 89 16.43 -1.40 6.20
CA HIS A 89 17.07 -1.55 7.50
C HIS A 89 16.10 -1.99 8.61
N ILE A 90 16.63 -2.67 9.63
CA ILE A 90 15.88 -3.06 10.84
C ILE A 90 15.48 -1.79 11.61
N GLY A 91 14.24 -1.73 12.08
CA GLY A 91 13.63 -0.51 12.60
C GLY A 91 12.95 0.31 11.49
N ASP A 92 12.66 1.57 11.79
CA ASP A 92 11.64 2.40 11.11
C ASP A 92 11.81 2.50 9.58
N GLY A 93 13.05 2.49 9.07
CA GLY A 93 13.33 2.61 7.63
C GLY A 93 12.85 1.44 6.76
N GLY A 94 12.70 0.23 7.33
CA GLY A 94 12.30 -0.95 6.56
C GLY A 94 10.81 -1.29 6.69
N LYS A 95 10.14 -1.61 5.57
CA LYS A 95 8.71 -1.94 5.53
C LYS A 95 8.48 -3.36 4.97
N TRP A 96 7.32 -3.95 5.30
CA TRP A 96 6.88 -5.23 4.74
C TRP A 96 6.22 -5.07 3.37
N VAL A 97 6.51 -5.97 2.43
CA VAL A 97 5.92 -5.99 1.09
C VAL A 97 5.28 -7.35 0.83
N CYS A 98 4.05 -7.35 0.31
CA CYS A 98 3.30 -8.54 -0.06
C CYS A 98 3.82 -9.12 -1.38
N ASP A 99 4.19 -10.41 -1.38
CA ASP A 99 4.57 -11.20 -2.56
C ASP A 99 5.41 -10.44 -3.63
N PRO A 100 6.49 -9.70 -3.27
CA PRO A 100 7.17 -8.80 -4.20
C PRO A 100 7.72 -9.50 -5.45
N TYR A 101 8.02 -10.80 -5.36
CA TYR A 101 8.45 -11.63 -6.50
C TYR A 101 7.48 -11.59 -7.69
N ARG A 102 6.18 -11.33 -7.47
CA ARG A 102 5.17 -11.19 -8.52
C ARG A 102 5.49 -10.02 -9.48
N LEU A 103 6.13 -8.97 -8.98
CA LEU A 103 6.48 -7.77 -9.73
C LEU A 103 7.76 -7.93 -10.59
N GLN A 104 8.55 -8.98 -10.38
CA GLN A 104 9.84 -9.19 -11.09
C GLN A 104 9.70 -9.27 -12.62
N ASN A 105 8.58 -9.80 -13.11
CA ASN A 105 8.32 -9.95 -14.54
C ASN A 105 7.45 -8.81 -15.12
N LYS A 106 7.05 -7.81 -14.31
CA LYS A 106 6.19 -6.71 -14.76
C LYS A 106 7.01 -5.68 -15.54
N THR A 107 6.69 -5.49 -16.82
CA THR A 107 7.45 -4.61 -17.72
C THR A 107 7.33 -3.12 -17.41
N SER A 108 6.23 -2.70 -16.78
CA SER A 108 5.99 -1.33 -16.32
C SER A 108 5.59 -1.37 -14.85
N CYS A 109 6.59 -1.59 -13.98
CA CYS A 109 6.40 -1.53 -12.53
C CYS A 109 6.69 -0.11 -12.03
N LEU A 110 5.76 0.45 -11.25
CA LEU A 110 5.86 1.81 -10.71
C LEU A 110 5.74 1.81 -9.19
N VAL A 111 6.70 2.42 -8.51
CA VAL A 111 6.73 2.55 -7.04
C VAL A 111 6.85 4.01 -6.64
N TYR A 112 5.98 4.46 -5.75
CA TYR A 112 6.10 5.75 -5.07
C TYR A 112 6.49 5.51 -3.61
N SER A 113 7.54 6.19 -3.15
CA SER A 113 8.01 6.15 -1.77
C SER A 113 7.97 7.55 -1.18
N ALA A 114 7.02 7.81 -0.29
CA ALA A 114 6.83 9.10 0.35
C ALA A 114 7.39 9.06 1.77
N GLY A 115 8.22 10.06 2.11
CA GLY A 115 8.93 10.13 3.38
C GLY A 115 10.11 9.17 3.41
N SER A 116 11.26 9.66 2.98
CA SER A 116 12.54 8.93 3.05
C SER A 116 13.40 9.45 4.20
N ASN A 117 13.28 10.74 4.51
CA ASN A 117 14.11 11.45 5.48
C ASN A 117 15.63 11.26 5.26
N GLY A 118 16.05 10.98 4.01
CA GLY A 118 17.42 10.65 3.64
C GLY A 118 17.85 9.20 3.88
N GLU A 119 16.95 8.36 4.42
CA GLU A 119 17.06 6.92 4.49
C GLU A 119 16.52 6.31 3.19
N PHE A 120 17.31 5.47 2.51
CA PHE A 120 16.95 4.90 1.20
C PHE A 120 17.09 3.37 1.17
N SER A 121 17.21 2.71 2.33
CA SER A 121 17.47 1.27 2.40
C SER A 121 16.32 0.44 1.85
N PHE A 122 15.08 0.89 2.06
CA PHE A 122 13.89 0.29 1.48
C PHE A 122 13.95 0.32 -0.05
N GLU A 123 14.23 1.47 -0.65
CA GLU A 123 14.36 1.62 -2.10
C GLU A 123 15.54 0.83 -2.66
N GLN A 124 16.67 0.76 -1.94
CA GLN A 124 17.83 -0.04 -2.34
C GLN A 124 17.51 -1.54 -2.40
N ASP A 125 16.90 -2.09 -1.35
CA ASP A 125 16.49 -3.49 -1.29
C ASP A 125 15.40 -3.81 -2.32
N LEU A 126 14.41 -2.92 -2.47
CA LEU A 126 13.34 -3.06 -3.44
C LEU A 126 13.88 -3.01 -4.88
N LYS A 127 14.81 -2.10 -5.19
CA LYS A 127 15.45 -2.02 -6.52
C LYS A 127 16.36 -3.23 -6.79
N SER A 128 17.04 -3.75 -5.76
CA SER A 128 17.84 -4.97 -5.89
C SER A 128 16.98 -6.20 -6.19
N LEU A 129 15.78 -6.27 -5.60
CA LEU A 129 14.83 -7.35 -5.85
C LEU A 129 14.06 -7.19 -7.17
N LEU A 130 13.74 -5.95 -7.55
CA LEU A 130 12.90 -5.55 -8.68
C LEU A 130 13.63 -4.51 -9.57
N PRO A 131 14.69 -4.92 -10.29
CA PRO A 131 15.51 -3.99 -11.09
C PRO A 131 14.70 -3.27 -12.19
N ASN A 132 13.60 -3.89 -12.63
CA ASN A 132 12.62 -3.38 -13.60
C ASN A 132 11.70 -2.27 -13.05
N CYS A 133 11.54 -2.12 -11.72
CA CYS A 133 10.64 -1.11 -11.16
C CYS A 133 11.25 0.31 -11.23
N GLU A 134 10.43 1.27 -11.65
CA GLU A 134 10.75 2.68 -11.53
C GLU A 134 10.32 3.17 -10.14
N ILE A 135 11.30 3.57 -9.33
CA ILE A 135 11.07 4.08 -7.99
C ILE A 135 11.18 5.60 -8.00
N TYR A 136 10.13 6.28 -7.54
CA TYR A 136 10.12 7.72 -7.30
C TYR A 136 10.01 7.98 -5.81
N THR A 137 10.99 8.68 -5.25
CA THR A 137 11.03 8.99 -3.82
C THR A 137 10.77 10.46 -3.58
N PHE A 138 9.89 10.75 -2.64
CA PHE A 138 9.37 12.08 -2.35
C PHE A 138 9.61 12.45 -0.88
N ASP A 139 10.08 13.66 -0.63
CA ASP A 139 10.23 14.18 0.73
C ASP A 139 10.11 15.71 0.76
N ARG A 140 9.80 16.28 1.92
CA ARG A 140 9.89 17.73 2.19
C ARG A 140 11.33 18.22 2.18
N GLY A 141 12.29 17.37 2.57
CA GLY A 141 13.71 17.66 2.57
C GLY A 141 14.33 17.66 1.17
N ILE A 142 15.64 17.89 1.11
CA ILE A 142 16.43 17.73 -0.11
C ILE A 142 17.51 16.69 0.19
N TYR A 143 17.34 15.50 -0.38
CA TYR A 143 18.22 14.36 -0.18
C TYR A 143 18.71 13.81 -1.53
N ASN A 144 19.89 13.21 -1.53
CA ASN A 144 20.47 12.60 -2.72
C ASN A 144 20.18 11.10 -2.71
N CYS A 145 19.16 10.68 -3.45
CA CYS A 145 18.92 9.25 -3.67
C CYS A 145 20.14 8.60 -4.37
N PRO A 146 20.55 7.38 -4.00
CA PRO A 146 21.68 6.73 -4.65
C PRO A 146 21.45 6.50 -6.16
N ILE A 147 22.53 6.58 -6.93
CA ILE A 147 22.50 6.44 -8.40
C ILE A 147 21.90 5.09 -8.79
N ASN A 148 21.02 5.10 -9.80
CA ASN A 148 20.27 3.94 -10.31
C ASN A 148 19.25 3.31 -9.33
N ILE A 149 19.04 3.87 -8.13
CA ILE A 149 18.04 3.38 -7.17
C ILE A 149 16.67 4.02 -7.41
N CYS A 150 16.57 5.35 -7.30
CA CYS A 150 15.31 6.06 -7.44
C CYS A 150 15.46 7.44 -8.09
N THR A 151 14.35 7.97 -8.60
CA THR A 151 14.22 9.37 -9.02
C THR A 151 13.71 10.20 -7.84
N TYR A 152 14.58 11.02 -7.26
CA TYR A 152 14.19 11.90 -6.15
C TYR A 152 13.39 13.12 -6.61
N ARG A 153 12.40 13.52 -5.82
CA ARG A 153 11.60 14.75 -5.98
C ARG A 153 11.35 15.39 -4.62
N GLN A 154 11.71 16.65 -4.45
CA GLN A 154 11.26 17.42 -3.28
C GLN A 154 9.77 17.70 -3.44
N ALA A 155 8.94 17.15 -2.56
CA ALA A 155 7.50 17.35 -2.52
C ALA A 155 6.97 17.06 -1.11
N LEU A 156 6.14 17.96 -0.57
CA LEU A 156 5.31 17.66 0.59
C LEU A 156 4.05 16.95 0.09
N ILE A 157 3.77 15.75 0.61
CA ILE A 157 2.62 14.94 0.17
C ILE A 157 1.48 15.06 1.20
N GLY A 158 0.23 15.07 0.73
CA GLY A 158 -0.95 15.22 1.56
C GLY A 158 -2.23 15.35 0.72
N ASN A 159 -3.27 15.97 1.29
CA ASN A 159 -4.60 16.08 0.67
C ASN A 159 -4.71 17.12 -0.47
N GLY A 160 -3.68 17.92 -0.76
CA GLY A 160 -3.69 18.96 -1.78
C GLY A 160 -4.42 20.26 -1.37
N ILE A 161 -4.95 20.31 -0.15
CA ILE A 161 -5.61 21.48 0.45
C ILE A 161 -4.65 22.18 1.42
N ASP A 162 -3.94 21.40 2.22
CA ASP A 162 -2.99 21.90 3.20
C ASP A 162 -1.75 22.49 2.53
N ASN A 163 -1.19 23.54 3.14
CA ASN A 163 -0.21 24.50 2.61
C ASN A 163 0.89 23.92 1.69
N GLY A 164 0.61 23.84 0.38
CA GLY A 164 1.55 23.36 -0.64
C GLY A 164 1.73 21.84 -0.72
N THR A 165 0.89 21.06 -0.04
CA THR A 165 0.85 19.59 -0.19
C THR A 165 0.43 19.17 -1.59
N LYS A 166 0.86 17.98 -2.02
CA LYS A 166 0.46 17.35 -3.29
C LYS A 166 -0.22 16.01 -3.02
N THR A 167 -1.32 15.73 -3.72
CA THR A 167 -1.94 14.40 -3.75
C THR A 167 -1.14 13.45 -4.64
N ILE A 168 -1.37 12.14 -4.49
CA ILE A 168 -0.79 11.14 -5.41
C ILE A 168 -1.22 11.41 -6.85
N GLU A 169 -2.48 11.82 -7.07
CA GLU A 169 -3.02 12.15 -8.39
C GLU A 169 -2.30 13.35 -9.04
N MET A 170 -1.96 14.39 -8.26
CA MET A 170 -1.13 15.51 -8.74
C MET A 170 0.27 15.05 -9.14
N LEU A 171 0.90 14.17 -8.36
CA LEU A 171 2.22 13.62 -8.68
C LEU A 171 2.19 12.72 -9.92
N MET A 172 1.13 11.92 -10.11
CA MET A 172 0.93 11.13 -11.33
C MET A 172 0.69 12.01 -12.55
N ARG A 173 0.02 13.17 -12.42
CA ARG A 173 -0.06 14.17 -13.49
C ARG A 173 1.30 14.80 -13.81
N GLU A 174 2.03 15.26 -12.80
CA GLU A 174 3.35 15.92 -12.98
C GLU A 174 4.43 15.00 -13.56
N LEU A 175 4.35 13.70 -13.31
CA LEU A 175 5.29 12.70 -13.80
C LEU A 175 4.80 11.94 -15.05
N ASN A 176 3.63 12.29 -15.62
CA ASN A 176 3.00 11.63 -16.76
C ASN A 176 2.72 10.13 -16.53
N HIS A 177 2.28 9.76 -15.33
CA HIS A 177 1.94 8.40 -14.92
C HIS A 177 0.43 8.11 -14.87
N GLN A 178 -0.43 9.00 -15.36
CA GLN A 178 -1.90 8.89 -15.25
C GLN A 178 -2.48 7.60 -15.83
N GLU A 179 -1.82 7.00 -16.84
CA GLU A 179 -2.22 5.74 -17.49
C GLU A 179 -1.43 4.53 -16.96
N ARG A 180 -0.72 4.67 -15.83
CA ARG A 180 0.07 3.61 -15.21
C ARG A 180 -0.58 3.10 -13.93
N GLU A 181 -0.47 1.80 -13.72
CA GLU A 181 -0.80 1.15 -12.45
C GLU A 181 0.33 1.41 -11.44
N LEU A 182 -0.01 1.94 -10.26
CA LEU A 182 0.91 2.16 -9.15
C LEU A 182 1.01 0.87 -8.32
N ASP A 183 2.14 0.17 -8.37
CA ASP A 183 2.30 -1.14 -7.74
C ASP A 183 2.44 -1.05 -6.22
N ILE A 184 3.30 -0.15 -5.75
CA ILE A 184 3.60 0.03 -4.34
C ILE A 184 3.59 1.54 -4.04
N LEU A 185 2.82 1.92 -3.03
CA LEU A 185 2.85 3.24 -2.41
C LEU A 185 3.31 3.10 -0.96
N LYS A 186 4.53 3.53 -0.64
CA LYS A 186 5.00 3.74 0.74
C LYS A 186 4.58 5.14 1.20
N MET A 187 3.93 5.25 2.35
CA MET A 187 3.49 6.52 2.98
C MET A 187 4.01 6.61 4.41
N ASP A 188 5.02 7.46 4.61
CA ASP A 188 5.81 7.56 5.84
C ASP A 188 6.11 9.04 6.14
N ILE A 189 5.05 9.87 6.15
CA ILE A 189 5.11 11.32 5.90
C ILE A 189 4.81 12.18 7.15
N GLU A 190 5.17 11.67 8.33
CA GLU A 190 5.27 12.40 9.59
C GLU A 190 3.97 13.16 9.98
N GLY A 191 2.83 12.47 9.88
CA GLY A 191 1.54 12.94 10.41
C GLY A 191 0.51 13.39 9.37
N SER A 192 0.81 13.24 8.07
CA SER A 192 -0.13 13.51 6.97
C SER A 192 -0.70 12.24 6.32
N GLU A 193 -0.39 11.06 6.86
CA GLU A 193 -0.79 9.77 6.28
C GLU A 193 -2.30 9.59 6.33
N TYR A 194 -2.94 9.99 7.43
CA TYR A 194 -4.38 9.83 7.58
C TYR A 194 -5.19 10.72 6.64
N SER A 195 -4.80 11.99 6.46
CA SER A 195 -5.50 12.89 5.54
C SER A 195 -5.28 12.49 4.09
N LEU A 196 -4.11 11.95 3.75
CA LEU A 196 -3.82 11.35 2.45
C LEU A 196 -4.64 10.07 2.21
N PHE A 197 -4.68 9.16 3.19
CA PHE A 197 -5.50 7.95 3.16
C PHE A 197 -6.97 8.30 2.93
N MET A 198 -7.54 9.20 3.73
CA MET A 198 -8.94 9.60 3.57
C MET A 198 -9.22 10.31 2.25
N GLN A 199 -8.27 11.06 1.70
CA GLN A 199 -8.39 11.66 0.37
C GLN A 199 -8.41 10.60 -0.74
N MET A 200 -7.61 9.54 -0.62
CA MET A 200 -7.57 8.44 -1.59
C MET A 200 -8.84 7.57 -1.52
N PHE A 201 -9.32 7.24 -0.32
CA PHE A 201 -10.41 6.26 -0.13
C PHE A 201 -11.82 6.87 -0.14
N ASN A 202 -11.98 8.18 0.14
CA ASN A 202 -13.29 8.88 0.05
C ASN A 202 -13.45 9.76 -1.19
N SER A 203 -12.43 9.85 -2.05
CA SER A 203 -12.58 10.52 -3.35
C SER A 203 -13.59 9.75 -4.19
N THR A 204 -14.69 10.40 -4.58
CA THR A 204 -15.69 9.91 -5.54
C THR A 204 -15.40 10.35 -6.98
N SER A 205 -14.13 10.63 -7.27
CA SER A 205 -13.66 11.25 -8.51
C SER A 205 -13.37 10.19 -9.57
N THR A 206 -13.80 10.41 -10.82
CA THR A 206 -13.68 9.44 -11.92
C THR A 206 -12.24 9.03 -12.32
N ASN A 207 -11.22 9.61 -11.67
CA ASN A 207 -9.79 9.38 -11.85
C ASN A 207 -9.14 8.94 -10.52
N GLU A 208 -9.82 8.12 -9.72
CA GLU A 208 -9.25 7.52 -8.50
C GLU A 208 -7.93 6.80 -8.80
N VAL A 209 -6.91 7.05 -7.97
CA VAL A 209 -5.65 6.31 -7.99
C VAL A 209 -5.74 5.18 -6.98
N TYR A 210 -5.69 3.94 -7.47
CA TYR A 210 -5.66 2.73 -6.65
C TYR A 210 -4.27 2.09 -6.70
N PRO A 211 -3.42 2.26 -5.67
CA PRO A 211 -2.18 1.50 -5.55
C PRO A 211 -2.50 0.03 -5.25
N ARG A 212 -1.80 -0.91 -5.90
CA ARG A 212 -2.00 -2.35 -5.64
C ARG A 212 -1.62 -2.74 -4.21
N GLN A 213 -0.58 -2.12 -3.68
CA GLN A 213 -0.14 -2.22 -2.30
C GLN A 213 0.05 -0.82 -1.71
N ILE A 214 -0.52 -0.60 -0.53
CA ILE A 214 -0.27 0.57 0.29
C ILE A 214 0.48 0.09 1.53
N LEU A 215 1.71 0.60 1.70
CA LEU A 215 2.51 0.42 2.90
C LEU A 215 2.47 1.76 3.62
N PHE A 216 1.87 1.84 4.80
CA PHE A 216 1.79 3.12 5.51
C PHE A 216 2.17 2.96 6.98
N GLU A 217 2.72 4.04 7.53
CA GLU A 217 3.03 4.16 8.96
C GLU A 217 2.17 5.27 9.57
N ILE A 218 1.49 5.00 10.69
CA ILE A 218 0.64 6.02 11.32
C ILE A 218 1.45 6.81 12.37
N HIS A 219 1.78 8.06 12.05
CA HIS A 219 2.40 8.98 13.00
C HIS A 219 1.39 9.55 14.00
N ILE A 220 1.13 8.78 15.06
CA ILE A 220 0.11 9.09 16.05
C ILE A 220 0.65 10.08 17.10
N GLY A 221 0.40 11.38 16.87
CA GLY A 221 0.71 12.46 17.80
C GLY A 221 -0.16 12.47 19.08
N GLN A 222 -0.04 13.52 19.91
CA GLN A 222 -0.66 13.58 21.24
C GLN A 222 -2.22 13.50 21.28
N ARG A 223 -2.92 13.51 20.14
CA ARG A 223 -4.37 13.27 20.03
C ARG A 223 -4.65 11.84 19.55
N ALA A 224 -3.98 10.89 20.18
CA ALA A 224 -3.79 9.54 19.64
C ALA A 224 -5.09 8.77 19.36
N ASP A 225 -6.01 8.81 20.32
CA ASP A 225 -7.05 7.78 20.38
C ASP A 225 -8.07 7.88 19.26
N HIS A 226 -8.62 9.07 19.01
CA HIS A 226 -9.74 9.23 18.07
C HIS A 226 -9.33 8.96 16.61
N ILE A 227 -8.15 9.42 16.19
CA ILE A 227 -7.64 9.21 14.83
C ILE A 227 -7.31 7.72 14.60
N THR A 228 -6.71 7.06 15.60
CA THR A 228 -6.42 5.62 15.51
C THR A 228 -7.71 4.81 15.32
N HIS A 229 -8.74 5.06 16.13
CA HIS A 229 -10.04 4.38 15.97
C HIS A 229 -10.66 4.66 14.60
N GLN A 230 -10.60 5.91 14.12
CA GLN A 230 -11.20 6.26 12.84
C GLN A 230 -10.49 5.55 11.68
N ILE A 231 -9.15 5.52 11.66
CA ILE A 231 -8.37 4.74 10.68
C ILE A 231 -8.82 3.28 10.67
N PHE A 232 -8.89 2.62 11.83
CA PHE A 232 -9.31 1.22 11.86
C PHE A 232 -10.80 1.04 11.53
N ASP A 233 -11.68 2.01 11.79
CA ASP A 233 -13.07 2.03 11.30
C ASP A 233 -13.14 2.17 9.78
N ASP A 234 -12.35 3.04 9.17
CA ASP A 234 -12.30 3.24 7.72
C ASP A 234 -11.64 2.03 7.02
N LEU A 235 -10.58 1.45 7.59
CA LEU A 235 -9.99 0.19 7.12
C LEU A 235 -10.97 -0.99 7.16
N ARG A 236 -11.86 -1.07 8.17
CA ARG A 236 -12.94 -2.08 8.20
C ARG A 236 -13.89 -1.91 7.01
N ILE A 237 -14.22 -0.67 6.66
CA ILE A 237 -15.15 -0.35 5.57
C ILE A 237 -14.48 -0.53 4.21
N SER A 238 -13.26 -0.04 4.02
CA SER A 238 -12.51 -0.13 2.76
C SER A 238 -12.01 -1.54 2.44
N ASN A 239 -11.91 -2.45 3.41
CA ASN A 239 -11.63 -3.86 3.13
C ASN A 239 -12.88 -4.68 2.77
N SER A 240 -14.09 -4.12 2.78
CA SER A 240 -15.39 -4.83 2.58
C SER A 240 -15.60 -5.45 1.19
N PHE A 241 -14.56 -5.53 0.38
CA PHE A 241 -14.61 -5.74 -1.06
C PHE A 241 -13.92 -7.02 -1.54
N ILE A 242 -13.34 -7.80 -0.62
CA ILE A 242 -13.05 -9.22 -0.82
C ILE A 242 -14.35 -9.99 -0.52
N THR A 243 -15.32 -9.90 -1.44
CA THR A 243 -16.64 -10.56 -1.37
C THR A 243 -16.89 -11.38 -2.61
#